data_AF-A0A355DUY1-F1
#
_entry.id   AF-A0A355DUY1-F1
#
_cell.length_a   1.000
_cell.length_b   1.000
_cell.length_c   1.000
_cell.angle_alpha   90.00
_cell.angle_beta   90.00
_cell.angle_gamma   90.00
#
_symmetry.space_group_name_H-M   'P 1'
#
loop_
_entity.id
_entity.type
_entity.pdbx_description
1 polymer ?
#
loop_
_entity_poly.entity_id
_entity_poly.type
_entity_poly.pdbx_seq_one_letter_code
_entity_poly.pdbx_strand_id
1 'polypeptide(L)'
;DENQRYWIAEMSLFLGVWEGTRENRTGYWLRWWDEEGELLLWGEELAERERERAEQERERAEQERERAEQERERAERLAAQLRAAGIEPEG
;
A
#
# COMPACT_ATOMS: atom_id res chain seq x y z
N ASP A 1 10.35 -10.66 -22.29
CA ASP A 1 11.82 -10.65 -22.12
C ASP A 1 12.39 -11.91 -22.77
N GLU A 2 13.70 -12.16 -22.65
CA GLU A 2 14.35 -13.39 -23.14
C GLU A 2 13.80 -14.68 -22.49
N ASN A 3 13.03 -14.55 -21.40
CA ASN A 3 12.40 -15.65 -20.66
C ASN A 3 10.90 -15.84 -21.00
N GLN A 4 10.43 -15.33 -22.14
CA GLN A 4 9.02 -15.41 -22.58
C GLN A 4 8.00 -14.78 -21.60
N ARG A 5 8.42 -13.75 -20.86
CA ARG A 5 7.56 -12.98 -19.96
C ARG A 5 7.11 -11.67 -20.60
N TYR A 6 5.87 -11.28 -20.39
CA TYR A 6 5.22 -10.09 -20.92
C TYR A 6 5.00 -9.08 -19.80
N TRP A 7 5.60 -7.90 -19.92
CA TRP A 7 5.38 -6.83 -18.96
C TRP A 7 3.98 -6.22 -19.11
N ILE A 8 3.26 -6.08 -17.99
CA ILE A 8 1.97 -5.41 -17.89
C ILE A 8 2.15 -4.19 -16.98
N ALA A 9 2.32 -3.03 -17.60
CA ALA A 9 2.62 -1.78 -16.90
C ALA A 9 1.48 -1.32 -15.98
N GLU A 10 0.22 -1.63 -16.32
CA GLU A 10 -0.93 -1.28 -15.47
C GLU A 10 -0.94 -2.02 -14.13
N MET A 11 -0.27 -3.17 -14.07
CA MET A 11 -0.16 -3.98 -12.86
C MET A 11 1.24 -3.93 -12.25
N SER A 12 2.21 -3.34 -12.95
CA SER A 12 3.65 -3.44 -12.66
C SER A 12 4.14 -4.89 -12.48
N LEU A 13 3.67 -5.81 -13.34
CA LEU A 13 3.99 -7.24 -13.25
C LEU A 13 4.36 -7.85 -14.61
N PHE A 14 5.16 -8.92 -14.59
CA PHE A 14 5.47 -9.76 -15.74
C PHE A 14 4.56 -11.00 -15.79
N LEU A 15 3.92 -11.27 -16.93
CA LEU A 15 3.16 -12.48 -17.22
C LEU A 15 3.99 -13.43 -18.09
N GLY A 16 4.36 -14.60 -17.59
CA GLY A 16 5.18 -15.55 -18.33
C GLY A 16 4.68 -16.98 -18.30
N VAL A 17 5.46 -17.87 -18.90
CA VAL A 17 5.19 -19.30 -18.92
C VAL A 17 6.06 -20.02 -17.89
N TRP A 18 5.42 -20.79 -17.02
CA TRP A 18 6.05 -21.66 -16.03
C TRP A 18 5.74 -23.12 -16.36
N GLU A 19 6.77 -23.94 -16.44
CA GLU A 19 6.64 -25.37 -16.68
C GLU A 19 6.50 -26.12 -15.36
N GLY A 20 5.41 -26.88 -15.21
CA GLY A 20 5.23 -27.73 -14.04
C GLY A 20 3.91 -28.49 -14.02
N THR A 21 3.69 -29.21 -12.92
CA THR A 21 2.51 -30.07 -12.75
C THR A 21 1.49 -29.39 -11.85
N ARG A 22 0.31 -29.11 -12.39
CA ARG A 22 -0.84 -28.62 -11.63
C ARG A 22 -2.07 -29.45 -11.98
N GLU A 23 -2.86 -29.85 -10.98
CA GLU A 23 -4.10 -30.62 -11.18
C GLU A 23 -3.91 -31.88 -12.06
N ASN A 24 -2.87 -32.68 -11.79
CA ASN A 24 -2.49 -33.86 -12.58
C ASN A 24 -2.18 -33.59 -14.07
N ARG A 25 -1.94 -32.34 -14.46
CA ARG A 25 -1.51 -31.95 -15.79
C ARG A 25 -0.14 -31.30 -15.72
N THR A 26 0.84 -31.97 -16.30
CA THR A 26 2.18 -31.41 -16.53
C THR A 26 2.16 -30.63 -17.83
N GLY A 27 2.58 -29.37 -17.79
CA GLY A 27 2.65 -28.55 -18.98
C GLY A 27 3.05 -27.11 -18.68
N TYR A 28 2.82 -26.27 -19.68
CA TYR A 28 3.09 -24.84 -19.62
C TYR A 28 1.89 -24.10 -19.02
N TRP A 29 2.12 -23.45 -17.88
CA TRP A 29 1.12 -22.67 -17.17
C TRP A 29 1.49 -21.20 -17.20
N LEU A 30 0.49 -20.32 -17.25
CA LEU A 30 0.71 -18.88 -17.13
C LEU A 30 0.94 -18.51 -15.66
N ARG A 31 1.96 -17.68 -15.44
CA ARG A 31 2.41 -17.25 -14.11
C ARG A 31 2.74 -15.77 -14.09
N TRP A 32 2.75 -15.22 -12.88
CA TRP A 32 3.11 -13.83 -12.64
C TRP A 32 4.50 -13.77 -12.00
N TRP A 33 5.29 -12.80 -12.42
CA TRP A 33 6.61 -12.46 -11.89
C TRP A 33 6.61 -10.98 -11.52
N ASP A 34 7.36 -10.62 -10.50
CA ASP A 34 7.59 -9.23 -10.12
C ASP A 34 8.65 -8.54 -10.99
N GLU A 35 8.89 -7.26 -10.71
CA GLU A 35 9.92 -6.42 -11.36
C GLU A 35 11.34 -6.96 -11.21
N GLU A 36 11.61 -7.68 -10.11
CA GLU A 36 12.89 -8.29 -9.79
C GLU A 36 13.07 -9.64 -10.52
N GLY A 37 12.02 -10.14 -11.15
CA GLY A 37 11.99 -11.38 -11.90
C GLY A 37 11.79 -12.61 -11.01
N GLU A 38 11.34 -12.44 -9.76
CA GLU A 38 10.94 -13.51 -8.87
C GLU A 38 9.51 -13.97 -9.18
N LEU A 39 9.27 -15.27 -9.06
CA LEU A 39 7.96 -15.87 -9.31
C LEU A 39 7.02 -15.50 -8.15
N LEU A 40 5.89 -14.85 -8.46
CA LEU A 40 4.89 -14.57 -7.44
C LEU A 40 4.26 -15.88 -6.96
N LEU A 41 4.41 -16.14 -5.66
CA LEU A 41 3.68 -17.19 -4.95
C LEU A 41 2.17 -16.92 -5.10
N TRP A 42 1.36 -17.98 -5.05
CA TRP A 42 -0.06 -17.96 -5.42
C TRP A 42 -0.82 -16.75 -4.86
N GLY A 43 -1.68 -16.14 -5.70
CA GLY A 43 -2.29 -14.83 -5.44
C GLY A 43 -3.12 -14.67 -4.17
N GLU A 44 -3.46 -15.75 -3.46
CA GLU A 44 -4.08 -15.68 -2.12
C GLU A 44 -3.08 -15.18 -1.06
N GLU A 45 -1.87 -15.74 -1.01
CA GLU A 45 -0.85 -15.33 -0.02
C GLU A 45 -0.33 -13.90 -0.30
N LEU A 46 -0.27 -13.51 -1.57
CA LEU A 46 0.12 -12.15 -1.94
C LEU A 46 -1.01 -11.13 -1.66
N ALA A 47 -2.28 -11.50 -1.86
CA ALA A 47 -3.41 -10.65 -1.54
C ALA A 47 -3.54 -10.40 -0.04
N GLU A 48 -3.23 -11.40 0.81
CA GLU A 48 -3.19 -11.20 2.26
C GLU A 48 -2.06 -10.24 2.66
N ARG A 49 -0.87 -10.41 2.07
CA ARG A 49 0.28 -9.53 2.37
C ARG A 49 0.12 -8.10 1.87
N GLU A 50 -0.55 -7.91 0.73
CA GLU A 50 -0.93 -6.59 0.20
C GLU A 50 -2.01 -5.94 1.07
N ARG A 51 -3.01 -6.71 1.53
CA ARG A 51 -4.02 -6.21 2.46
C ARG A 51 -3.41 -5.76 3.78
N GLU A 52 -2.51 -6.56 4.36
CA GLU A 52 -1.82 -6.20 5.60
C GLU A 52 -1.01 -4.92 5.45
N ARG A 53 -0.32 -4.74 4.32
CA ARG A 53 0.40 -3.49 4.02
C ARG A 53 -0.54 -2.30 3.84
N ALA A 54 -1.64 -2.47 3.11
CA ALA A 54 -2.64 -1.42 2.93
C ALA A 54 -3.32 -1.04 4.26
N GLU A 55 -3.55 -2.00 5.15
CA GLU A 55 -4.08 -1.76 6.50
C GLU A 55 -3.07 -1.01 7.37
N GLN A 56 -1.78 -1.39 7.36
CA GLN A 56 -0.74 -0.65 8.08
C GLN A 56 -0.61 0.80 7.58
N GLU A 57 -0.69 1.02 6.27
CA GLU A 57 -0.61 2.38 5.73
C GLU A 57 -1.83 3.22 6.12
N ARG A 58 -3.02 2.62 6.13
CA ARG A 58 -4.24 3.27 6.64
C ARG A 58 -4.14 3.62 8.12
N GLU A 59 -3.63 2.71 8.94
CA GLU A 59 -3.47 2.96 10.38
C GLU A 59 -2.50 4.12 10.63
N ARG A 60 -1.39 4.18 9.89
CA ARG A 60 -0.44 5.30 9.98
C ARG A 60 -1.07 6.63 9.55
N ALA A 61 -1.82 6.62 8.45
CA ALA A 61 -2.51 7.81 7.97
C ALA A 61 -3.59 8.29 8.96
N GLU A 62 -4.28 7.37 9.62
CA GLU A 62 -5.27 7.69 10.66
C GLU A 62 -4.60 8.26 11.90
N GLN A 63 -3.49 7.68 12.36
CA GLN A 63 -2.70 8.22 13.47
C GLN A 63 -2.18 9.63 13.18
N GLU A 64 -1.71 9.89 11.97
CA GLU A 64 -1.24 11.22 11.58
C GLU A 64 -2.38 12.23 11.58
N ARG A 65 -3.55 11.85 11.07
CA ARG A 65 -4.76 12.68 11.12
C ARG A 65 -5.18 13.00 12.55
N GLU A 66 -5.21 12.01 13.44
CA GLU A 66 -5.58 12.22 14.83
C GLU A 66 -4.61 13.18 15.54
N ARG A 67 -3.31 13.05 15.27
CA ARG A 67 -2.31 13.98 15.81
C ARG A 67 -2.51 15.40 15.29
N ALA A 68 -2.75 15.56 13.99
CA ALA A 68 -3.01 16.86 13.38
C ALA A 68 -4.30 17.50 13.93
N GLU A 69 -5.33 16.70 14.20
CA GLU A 69 -6.59 17.17 14.80
C GLU A 69 -6.38 17.60 16.26
N GLN A 70 -5.66 16.81 17.06
CA GLN A 70 -5.33 17.20 18.44
C GLN A 70 -4.49 18.48 18.49
N GLU A 71 -3.53 18.63 17.59
CA GLU A 71 -2.72 19.86 17.52
C GLU A 71 -3.58 21.06 17.15
N ARG A 72 -4.48 20.91 16.18
CA ARG A 72 -5.47 21.94 15.83
C ARG A 72 -6.35 22.30 17.00
N GLU A 73 -6.92 21.34 17.72
CA GLU A 73 -7.79 21.62 18.85
C GLU A 73 -7.03 22.38 19.95
N ARG A 74 -5.78 21.99 20.25
CA ARG A 74 -4.93 22.69 21.21
C ARG A 74 -4.62 24.11 20.75
N ALA A 75 -4.28 24.31 19.48
CA ALA A 75 -4.03 25.62 18.91
C ALA A 75 -5.29 26.50 18.98
N GLU A 76 -6.46 25.96 18.65
CA GLU A 76 -7.74 26.67 18.75
C GLU A 76 -8.09 27.05 20.18
N ARG A 77 -7.88 26.15 21.15
CA ARG A 77 -8.10 26.42 22.58
C ARG A 77 -7.13 27.47 23.11
N LEU A 78 -5.89 27.47 22.65
CA LEU A 78 -4.90 28.48 23.02
C LEU A 78 -5.26 29.84 22.41
N ALA A 79 -5.61 29.87 21.12
CA ALA A 79 -6.07 31.06 20.44
C ALA A 79 -7.34 31.64 21.09
N ALA A 80 -8.29 30.80 21.51
CA ALA A 80 -9.48 31.23 22.24
C ALA A 80 -9.13 31.85 23.60
N GLN A 81 -8.18 31.27 24.35
CA GLN A 81 -7.71 31.84 25.62
C GLN A 81 -6.98 33.17 25.43
N LEU A 82 -6.14 33.29 24.40
CA LEU A 82 -5.44 34.53 24.05
C LEU A 82 -6.44 35.65 23.70
N ARG A 83 -7.44 35.34 22.86
CA ARG A 83 -8.54 36.26 22.52
C ARG A 83 -9.32 36.68 23.76
N ALA A 84 -9.62 35.75 24.67
CA ALA A 84 -10.31 36.06 25.93
C ALA A 84 -9.47 36.94 26.87
N ALA A 85 -8.14 36.84 26.80
CA ALA A 85 -7.20 37.72 27.49
C ALA A 85 -6.98 39.07 26.78
N GLY A 86 -7.63 39.32 25.64
CA GLY A 86 -7.52 40.56 24.87
C GLY A 86 -6.26 40.65 23.99
N ILE A 87 -5.58 39.52 23.75
CA ILE A 87 -4.41 39.41 22.89
C ILE A 87 -4.88 38.78 21.57
N GLU A 88 -4.73 39.47 20.44
CA GLU A 88 -5.02 38.89 19.13
C GLU A 88 -3.90 37.89 18.76
N PRO A 89 -4.20 36.59 18.61
CA PRO A 89 -3.21 35.63 18.15
C PRO A 89 -2.95 35.86 16.65
N GLU A 90 -1.71 36.24 16.29
CA GLU A 90 -1.29 36.29 14.89
C GLU A 90 -1.21 34.85 14.34
N GLY A 91 -1.84 34.65 13.18
CA GLY A 91 -1.89 33.37 12.46
C GLY A 91 -0.75 33.19 11.47
#